data_AF-H1LUN2-F1
#
_entry.id   AF-H1LUN2-F1
#
_cell.length_a   1.000
_cell.length_b   1.000
_cell.length_c   1.000
_cell.angle_alpha   90.00
_cell.angle_beta   90.00
_cell.angle_gamma   90.00
#
_symmetry.space_group_name_H-M   'P 1'
#
loop_
_entity.id
_entity.type
_entity.pdbx_description
1 polymer ?
#
loop_
_entity_poly.entity_id
_entity_poly.type
_entity_poly.pdbx_seq_one_letter_code
_entity_poly.pdbx_strand_id
1 'polypeptide(L)'
;MVRISDKDVIDVGPRSAHIAGCEYACFTPEEEIVNPQIELLSPKKGDPADYCVIRLQNGKKICFTNTCAANVLGLVDEKYFAHGNANSARKAMQPVADKLGITVEELATKILDKDYEKVSSCINTLADKYQLDHDTMKLVGCGGGAAALVPYCAKKMGLDYDIPENAEVISSIGVALAMVRDVVERVIPNPSQDDIRELKQEAVDSAINSGAAPDSIEVHVEIDSQTGKVTAIATGSTEVKSTDLLKECDETEAMELATRDLGKDATNIRLAGKTDKFFVFEATKKDKNAVRIVDKKGFIKVQCSSGSVRRCKVADYKQVVEELWEEQAEFKTDSVIRPDYFVCYGPRVSDYSAVDLEQIYLLMDLDLGDRDGNEEIIYVSSTISV
;
A
#
# COMPACT_ATOMS: atom_id res chain seq x y z
N MET A 1 21.47 10.09 -10.49
CA MET A 1 22.79 10.76 -10.59
C MET A 1 22.65 12.13 -9.98
N VAL A 2 23.65 12.60 -9.26
CA VAL A 2 23.60 13.92 -8.66
C VAL A 2 24.01 14.97 -9.70
N ARG A 3 23.26 16.07 -9.78
CA ARG A 3 23.57 17.24 -10.59
C ARG A 3 24.10 18.34 -9.69
N ILE A 4 25.22 18.95 -10.05
CA ILE A 4 25.88 19.94 -9.20
C ILE A 4 26.18 21.22 -9.98
N SER A 5 26.15 22.35 -9.28
CA SER A 5 26.64 23.65 -9.74
C SER A 5 27.98 23.96 -9.05
N ASP A 6 28.48 25.18 -9.27
CA ASP A 6 29.64 25.67 -8.51
C ASP A 6 29.33 26.01 -7.05
N LYS A 7 28.05 26.03 -6.65
CA LYS A 7 27.62 26.49 -5.32
C LYS A 7 26.78 25.48 -4.54
N ASP A 8 26.12 24.54 -5.22
CA ASP A 8 25.21 23.61 -4.56
C ASP A 8 24.89 22.37 -5.41
N VAL A 9 24.26 21.38 -4.77
CA VAL A 9 23.52 20.30 -5.40
C VAL A 9 22.26 20.88 -6.05
N ILE A 10 22.18 20.80 -7.38
CA ILE A 10 21.05 21.33 -8.15
C ILE A 10 19.85 20.39 -8.02
N ASP A 11 20.08 19.10 -8.23
CA ASP A 11 19.03 18.10 -8.38
C ASP A 11 19.63 16.68 -8.31
N VAL A 12 18.78 15.67 -8.18
CA VAL A 12 19.17 14.25 -8.20
C VAL A 12 18.30 13.52 -9.21
N GLY A 13 18.90 12.94 -10.24
CA GLY A 13 18.17 12.37 -11.36
C GLY A 13 17.78 13.42 -12.41
N PRO A 14 16.81 13.12 -13.29
CA PRO A 14 16.13 11.83 -13.44
C PRO A 14 17.04 10.72 -14.00
N ARG A 15 18.25 11.03 -14.47
CA ARG A 15 19.19 10.02 -14.97
C ARG A 15 19.81 9.18 -13.86
N SER A 16 19.98 7.87 -14.11
CA SER A 16 20.69 6.93 -13.24
C SER A 16 22.14 6.77 -13.69
N ALA A 17 23.02 6.30 -12.80
CA ALA A 17 24.44 6.12 -13.14
C ALA A 17 24.61 5.08 -14.26
N HIS A 18 23.76 4.05 -14.29
CA HIS A 18 23.70 3.05 -15.35
C HIS A 18 23.47 3.65 -16.75
N ILE A 19 22.64 4.70 -16.86
CA ILE A 19 22.42 5.39 -18.14
C ILE A 19 23.71 6.09 -18.63
N ALA A 20 24.54 6.57 -17.70
CA ALA A 20 25.84 7.17 -17.99
C ALA A 20 26.98 6.14 -18.08
N GLY A 21 26.68 4.83 -18.03
CA GLY A 21 27.69 3.77 -18.03
C GLY A 21 28.62 3.79 -16.81
N CYS A 22 28.15 4.35 -15.68
CA CYS A 22 28.92 4.49 -14.45
C CYS A 22 28.43 3.51 -13.39
N GLU A 23 29.36 2.93 -12.65
CA GLU A 23 29.08 2.15 -11.44
C GLU A 23 28.79 3.06 -10.23
N TYR A 24 28.20 2.48 -9.18
CA TYR A 24 27.88 3.21 -7.96
C TYR A 24 29.10 3.20 -7.03
N ALA A 25 29.44 4.36 -6.47
CA ALA A 25 30.65 4.52 -5.66
C ALA A 25 30.67 3.64 -4.40
N CYS A 26 29.52 3.49 -3.71
CA CYS A 26 29.44 2.66 -2.51
C CYS A 26 29.60 1.16 -2.78
N PHE A 27 29.51 0.70 -4.03
CA PHE A 27 29.74 -0.68 -4.42
C PHE A 27 31.08 -0.87 -5.16
N THR A 28 31.88 0.19 -5.26
CA THR A 28 33.25 0.13 -5.78
C THR A 28 34.21 -0.13 -4.61
N PRO A 29 35.17 -1.07 -4.74
CA PRO A 29 36.19 -1.29 -3.70
C PRO A 29 36.93 0.00 -3.34
N GLU A 30 37.20 0.20 -2.05
CA GLU A 30 37.73 1.46 -1.52
C GLU A 30 39.14 1.78 -2.06
N GLU A 31 39.92 0.73 -2.32
CA GLU A 31 41.26 0.74 -2.88
C GLU A 31 41.30 1.13 -4.37
N GLU A 32 40.19 1.00 -5.10
CA GLU A 32 40.11 1.45 -6.49
C GLU A 32 39.90 2.97 -6.58
N ILE A 33 39.36 3.59 -5.52
CA ILE A 33 39.00 5.01 -5.49
C ILE A 33 40.22 5.86 -5.15
N VAL A 34 41.15 5.91 -6.10
CA VAL A 34 42.40 6.67 -6.00
C VAL A 34 42.32 7.92 -6.87
N ASN A 35 42.70 9.07 -6.27
CA ASN A 35 42.68 10.38 -6.89
C ASN A 35 41.34 10.70 -7.62
N PRO A 36 40.20 10.69 -6.90
CA PRO A 36 38.90 10.94 -7.51
C PRO A 36 38.81 12.38 -8.01
N GLN A 37 38.43 12.55 -9.28
CA GLN A 37 38.34 13.86 -9.95
C GLN A 37 36.93 14.11 -10.48
N ILE A 38 36.41 15.31 -10.27
CA ILE A 38 35.08 15.72 -10.75
C ILE A 38 35.10 15.82 -12.28
N GLU A 39 34.12 15.19 -12.92
CA GLU A 39 33.78 15.38 -14.33
C GLU A 39 32.28 15.67 -14.44
N LEU A 40 31.92 16.72 -15.18
CA LEU A 40 30.52 17.02 -15.50
C LEU A 40 30.22 16.56 -16.93
N LEU A 41 29.08 15.90 -17.13
CA LEU A 41 28.69 15.40 -18.44
C LEU A 41 27.18 15.50 -18.70
N SER A 42 26.80 15.29 -19.96
CA SER A 42 25.42 15.06 -20.41
C SER A 42 25.23 13.56 -20.68
N PRO A 43 24.51 12.79 -19.85
CA PRO A 43 24.38 11.33 -20.02
C PRO A 43 23.77 10.92 -21.37
N LYS A 44 22.77 11.67 -21.85
CA LYS A 44 22.20 11.54 -23.19
C LYS A 44 22.19 12.88 -23.92
N LYS A 45 22.04 12.83 -25.25
CA LYS A 45 21.85 14.03 -26.07
C LYS A 45 20.59 14.78 -25.60
N GLY A 46 20.75 16.07 -25.29
CA GLY A 46 19.69 16.93 -24.77
C GLY A 46 19.61 16.99 -23.24
N ASP A 47 20.35 16.15 -22.52
CA ASP A 47 20.46 16.28 -21.08
C ASP A 47 21.34 17.48 -20.71
N PRO A 48 21.05 18.18 -19.59
CA PRO A 48 21.96 19.14 -18.98
C PRO A 48 23.38 18.59 -18.81
N ALA A 49 24.39 19.46 -18.92
CA ALA A 49 25.81 19.09 -18.80
C ALA A 49 26.34 19.19 -17.37
N ASP A 50 25.46 19.08 -16.37
CA ASP A 50 25.74 19.30 -14.94
C ASP A 50 25.69 18.00 -14.12
N TYR A 51 25.58 16.82 -14.77
CA TYR A 51 25.62 15.54 -14.07
C TYR A 51 27.02 15.21 -13.61
N CYS A 52 27.16 14.96 -12.32
CA CYS A 52 28.44 14.67 -11.69
C CYS A 52 28.83 13.21 -11.87
N VAL A 53 30.05 13.01 -12.34
CA VAL A 53 30.77 11.74 -12.40
C VAL A 53 32.13 11.92 -11.75
N ILE A 54 32.65 10.86 -11.15
CA ILE A 54 33.97 10.82 -10.55
C ILE A 54 34.86 9.93 -11.41
N ARG A 55 35.90 10.53 -11.98
CA ARG A 55 36.94 9.82 -12.73
C ARG A 55 38.04 9.43 -11.76
N LEU A 56 38.37 8.14 -11.74
CA LEU A 56 39.44 7.59 -10.91
C LEU A 56 40.78 7.58 -11.67
N GLN A 57 41.89 7.43 -10.95
CA GLN A 57 43.23 7.36 -11.55
C GLN A 57 43.37 6.23 -12.59
N ASN A 58 42.68 5.11 -12.40
CA ASN A 58 42.67 3.98 -13.33
C ASN A 58 41.79 4.24 -14.58
N GLY A 59 41.19 5.42 -14.73
CA GLY A 59 40.33 5.82 -15.83
C GLY A 59 38.86 5.40 -15.68
N LYS A 60 38.51 4.59 -14.68
CA LYS A 60 37.13 4.19 -14.39
C LYS A 60 36.30 5.41 -14.00
N LYS A 61 35.02 5.38 -14.40
CA LYS A 61 34.03 6.41 -14.08
C LYS A 61 33.00 5.81 -13.13
N ILE A 62 32.85 6.43 -11.97
CA ILE A 62 31.86 6.05 -10.96
C ILE A 62 30.97 7.24 -10.63
N CYS A 63 29.80 6.98 -10.04
CA CYS A 63 28.89 8.00 -9.54
C CYS A 63 28.60 7.78 -8.07
N PHE A 64 28.63 8.84 -7.27
CA PHE A 64 27.88 8.81 -6.02
C PHE A 64 26.39 9.06 -6.30
N THR A 65 25.54 8.36 -5.57
CA THR A 65 24.08 8.39 -5.70
C THR A 65 23.44 8.66 -4.33
N ASN A 66 22.12 8.69 -4.25
CA ASN A 66 21.41 8.73 -2.98
C ASN A 66 21.70 7.51 -2.09
N THR A 67 21.93 6.33 -2.68
CA THR A 67 22.43 5.15 -1.96
C THR A 67 23.77 5.43 -1.30
N CYS A 68 24.69 6.10 -2.00
CA CYS A 68 25.97 6.50 -1.40
C CYS A 68 25.79 7.50 -0.25
N ALA A 69 24.91 8.49 -0.43
CA ALA A 69 24.58 9.47 0.60
C ALA A 69 23.96 8.81 1.86
N ALA A 70 23.04 7.87 1.67
CA ALA A 70 22.43 7.13 2.76
C ALA A 70 23.44 6.28 3.55
N ASN A 71 24.39 5.63 2.85
CA ASN A 71 25.48 4.88 3.48
C ASN A 71 26.46 5.79 4.24
N VAL A 72 26.80 6.96 3.69
CA VAL A 72 27.63 7.98 4.38
C VAL A 72 26.99 8.41 5.70
N LEU A 73 25.66 8.58 5.71
CA LEU A 73 24.89 8.97 6.90
C LEU A 73 24.54 7.78 7.82
N GLY A 74 24.96 6.55 7.50
CA GLY A 74 24.71 5.37 8.32
C GLY A 74 23.23 4.97 8.39
N LEU A 75 22.44 5.28 7.36
CA LEU A 75 21.00 5.03 7.34
C LEU A 75 20.63 3.63 6.84
N VAL A 76 21.57 2.92 6.23
CA VAL A 76 21.33 1.62 5.60
C VAL A 76 21.94 0.51 6.45
N ASP A 77 21.08 -0.31 7.05
CA ASP A 77 21.48 -1.51 7.80
C ASP A 77 22.15 -2.55 6.91
N GLU A 78 23.15 -3.26 7.44
CA GLU A 78 23.95 -4.29 6.74
C GLU A 78 23.10 -5.39 6.09
N LYS A 79 21.92 -5.68 6.63
CA LYS A 79 21.03 -6.71 6.09
C LYS A 79 20.41 -6.33 4.74
N TYR A 80 20.39 -5.05 4.39
CA TYR A 80 19.72 -4.58 3.16
C TYR A 80 20.67 -4.60 1.96
N PHE A 81 20.12 -4.93 0.79
CA PHE A 81 20.87 -4.90 -0.48
C PHE A 81 21.51 -3.55 -0.81
N ALA A 82 20.92 -2.45 -0.34
CA ALA A 82 21.45 -1.10 -0.51
C ALA A 82 22.69 -0.80 0.35
N HIS A 83 23.07 -1.69 1.28
CA HIS A 83 24.22 -1.49 2.14
C HIS A 83 25.51 -1.61 1.34
N GLY A 84 26.28 -0.54 1.30
CA GLY A 84 27.54 -0.45 0.57
C GLY A 84 28.65 0.10 1.45
N ASN A 85 29.85 0.18 0.89
CA ASN A 85 31.00 0.71 1.60
C ASN A 85 30.87 2.25 1.77
N ALA A 86 30.62 2.68 3.00
CA ALA A 86 30.50 4.09 3.35
C ALA A 86 31.82 4.87 3.12
N ASN A 87 32.99 4.25 3.30
CA ASN A 87 34.27 4.91 3.02
C ASN A 87 34.48 5.11 1.52
N SER A 88 34.11 4.14 0.69
CA SER A 88 34.13 4.28 -0.76
C SER A 88 33.24 5.44 -1.21
N ALA A 89 32.02 5.52 -0.66
CA ALA A 89 31.13 6.64 -0.88
C ALA A 89 31.76 7.97 -0.44
N ARG A 90 32.36 8.03 0.76
CA ARG A 90 33.04 9.24 1.26
C ARG A 90 34.17 9.70 0.34
N LYS A 91 35.06 8.80 -0.07
CA LYS A 91 36.15 9.11 -0.99
C LYS A 91 35.65 9.66 -2.33
N ALA A 92 34.59 9.07 -2.89
CA ALA A 92 34.03 9.55 -4.14
C ALA A 92 33.32 10.91 -4.02
N MET A 93 32.73 11.19 -2.85
CA MET A 93 32.02 12.45 -2.58
C MET A 93 32.96 13.61 -2.17
N GLN A 94 34.15 13.29 -1.63
CA GLN A 94 35.10 14.27 -1.10
C GLN A 94 35.44 15.41 -2.07
N PRO A 95 35.77 15.18 -3.36
CA PRO A 95 36.13 16.27 -4.27
C PRO A 95 35.00 17.30 -4.42
N VAL A 96 33.75 16.84 -4.45
CA VAL A 96 32.57 17.71 -4.56
C VAL A 96 32.34 18.46 -3.26
N ALA A 97 32.48 17.80 -2.12
CA ALA A 97 32.38 18.43 -0.81
C ALA A 97 33.43 19.54 -0.66
N ASP A 98 34.70 19.25 -1.02
CA ASP A 98 35.80 20.21 -1.03
C ASP A 98 35.52 21.39 -1.96
N LYS A 99 35.03 21.12 -3.18
CA LYS A 99 34.66 22.17 -4.16
C LYS A 99 33.59 23.11 -3.59
N LEU A 100 32.63 22.58 -2.85
CA LEU A 100 31.52 23.33 -2.26
C LEU A 100 31.87 23.95 -0.91
N GLY A 101 33.01 23.61 -0.31
CA GLY A 101 33.42 24.08 1.01
C GLY A 101 32.55 23.53 2.15
N ILE A 102 32.04 22.30 2.00
CA ILE A 102 31.19 21.62 2.99
C ILE A 102 31.77 20.24 3.34
N THR A 103 31.25 19.62 4.40
CA THR A 103 31.55 18.22 4.74
C THR A 103 30.87 17.24 3.80
N VAL A 104 31.37 16.00 3.76
CA VAL A 104 30.77 14.94 2.96
C VAL A 104 29.38 14.55 3.49
N GLU A 105 29.18 14.61 4.81
CA GLU A 105 27.89 14.38 5.46
C GLU A 105 26.86 15.48 5.14
N GLU A 106 27.27 16.75 5.06
CA GLU A 106 26.41 17.84 4.58
C GLU A 106 26.04 17.66 3.11
N LEU A 107 26.99 17.25 2.26
CA LEU A 107 26.72 16.91 0.87
C LEU A 107 25.72 15.75 0.75
N ALA A 108 25.90 14.69 1.54
CA ALA A 108 24.99 13.55 1.60
C ALA A 108 23.57 13.99 2.00
N THR A 109 23.47 14.86 3.01
CA THR A 109 22.18 15.43 3.44
C THR A 109 21.50 16.21 2.32
N LYS A 110 22.23 17.10 1.63
CA LYS A 110 21.72 17.86 0.49
C LYS A 110 21.23 16.97 -0.66
N ILE A 111 21.90 15.85 -0.92
CA ILE A 111 21.48 14.87 -1.93
C ILE A 111 20.14 14.22 -1.53
N LEU A 112 20.04 13.73 -0.29
CA LEU A 112 18.80 13.11 0.19
C LEU A 112 17.65 14.11 0.31
N ASP A 113 17.94 15.37 0.64
CA ASP A 113 16.96 16.46 0.65
C ASP A 113 16.34 16.69 -0.73
N LYS A 114 17.16 16.68 -1.79
CA LYS A 114 16.65 16.79 -3.17
C LYS A 114 15.78 15.63 -3.58
N ASP A 115 16.11 14.41 -3.17
CA ASP A 115 15.22 13.28 -3.42
C ASP A 115 13.94 13.35 -2.59
N TYR A 116 14.03 13.74 -1.32
CA TYR A 116 12.88 13.95 -0.45
C TYR A 116 11.90 14.97 -1.02
N GLU A 117 12.36 16.12 -1.53
CA GLU A 117 11.51 17.15 -2.14
C GLU A 117 10.59 16.54 -3.23
N LYS A 118 11.15 15.68 -4.10
CA LYS A 118 10.40 15.03 -5.18
C LYS A 118 9.47 13.93 -4.68
N VAL A 119 9.96 13.08 -3.77
CA VAL A 119 9.20 11.93 -3.26
C VAL A 119 8.04 12.40 -2.38
N SER A 120 8.27 13.33 -1.46
CA SER A 120 7.22 13.88 -0.60
C SER A 120 6.12 14.59 -1.39
N SER A 121 6.48 15.33 -2.44
CA SER A 121 5.48 15.95 -3.33
C SER A 121 4.58 14.90 -4.00
N CYS A 122 5.15 13.79 -4.48
CA CYS A 122 4.39 12.68 -5.05
C CYS A 122 3.47 12.02 -4.01
N ILE A 123 4.01 11.72 -2.83
CA ILE A 123 3.25 11.09 -1.74
C ILE A 123 2.08 11.98 -1.32
N ASN A 124 2.32 13.27 -1.07
CA ASN A 124 1.27 14.21 -0.67
C ASN A 124 0.19 14.35 -1.74
N THR A 125 0.58 14.38 -3.02
CA THR A 125 -0.39 14.42 -4.13
C THR A 125 -1.29 13.18 -4.14
N LEU A 126 -0.73 11.99 -3.86
CA LEU A 126 -1.51 10.76 -3.77
C LEU A 126 -2.38 10.73 -2.51
N ALA A 127 -1.84 11.16 -1.37
CA ALA A 127 -2.58 11.26 -0.12
C ALA A 127 -3.79 12.20 -0.26
N ASP A 128 -3.61 13.37 -0.87
CA ASP A 128 -4.69 14.31 -1.16
C ASP A 128 -5.72 13.72 -2.13
N LYS A 129 -5.25 13.04 -3.20
CA LYS A 129 -6.14 12.43 -4.21
C LYS A 129 -7.04 11.34 -3.60
N TYR A 130 -6.49 10.53 -2.70
CA TYR A 130 -7.21 9.42 -2.05
C TYR A 130 -7.72 9.78 -0.65
N GLN A 131 -7.65 11.05 -0.25
CA GLN A 131 -8.13 11.55 1.05
C GLN A 131 -7.57 10.76 2.25
N LEU A 132 -6.32 10.32 2.17
CA LEU A 132 -5.69 9.52 3.22
C LEU A 132 -5.43 10.37 4.47
N ASP A 133 -5.86 9.87 5.64
CA ASP A 133 -5.53 10.51 6.93
C ASP A 133 -4.03 10.31 7.23
N HIS A 134 -3.32 11.43 7.40
CA HIS A 134 -1.89 11.45 7.72
C HIS A 134 -1.54 10.58 8.94
N ASP A 135 -2.41 10.54 9.96
CA ASP A 135 -2.19 9.75 11.19
C ASP A 135 -2.26 8.23 10.97
N THR A 136 -2.76 7.80 9.80
CA THR A 136 -2.88 6.38 9.42
C THR A 136 -1.91 6.00 8.30
N MET A 137 -1.22 6.98 7.71
CA MET A 137 -0.36 6.74 6.56
C MET A 137 0.96 6.11 7.00
N LYS A 138 1.32 5.01 6.32
CA LYS A 138 2.60 4.31 6.50
C LYS A 138 3.29 4.16 5.15
N LEU A 139 4.60 4.38 5.11
CA LEU A 139 5.39 4.17 3.89
C LEU A 139 5.91 2.74 3.82
N VAL A 140 5.49 1.98 2.81
CA VAL A 140 6.03 0.63 2.56
C VAL A 140 7.09 0.70 1.46
N GLY A 141 8.33 0.42 1.85
CA GLY A 141 9.49 0.47 0.96
C GLY A 141 9.71 -0.84 0.21
N CYS A 142 9.65 -0.75 -1.12
CA CYS A 142 9.78 -1.89 -2.04
C CYS A 142 10.97 -1.69 -2.99
N GLY A 143 11.63 -2.79 -3.37
CA GLY A 143 12.80 -2.81 -4.25
C GLY A 143 14.13 -2.63 -3.53
N GLY A 144 15.23 -2.99 -4.20
CA GLY A 144 16.57 -3.01 -3.60
C GLY A 144 17.11 -1.65 -3.13
N GLY A 145 16.54 -0.55 -3.61
CA GLY A 145 16.90 0.81 -3.20
C GLY A 145 16.06 1.38 -2.05
N ALA A 146 15.03 0.66 -1.56
CA ALA A 146 14.07 1.18 -0.59
C ALA A 146 14.74 1.66 0.70
N ALA A 147 15.65 0.86 1.25
CA ALA A 147 16.35 1.15 2.50
C ALA A 147 17.23 2.42 2.44
N ALA A 148 17.61 2.88 1.24
CA ALA A 148 18.41 4.10 1.11
C ALA A 148 17.60 5.38 1.24
N LEU A 149 16.29 5.36 0.96
CA LEU A 149 15.48 6.58 0.84
C LEU A 149 14.22 6.58 1.70
N VAL A 150 13.55 5.44 1.82
CA VAL A 150 12.27 5.34 2.55
C VAL A 150 12.41 5.74 4.01
N PRO A 151 13.40 5.26 4.78
CA PRO A 151 13.56 5.68 6.19
C PRO A 151 13.80 7.19 6.33
N TYR A 152 14.56 7.77 5.41
CA TYR A 152 14.86 9.21 5.41
C TYR A 152 13.60 10.04 5.14
N CYS A 153 12.83 9.67 4.11
CA CYS A 153 11.58 10.34 3.78
C CYS A 153 10.54 10.19 4.90
N ALA A 154 10.32 8.97 5.40
CA ALA A 154 9.36 8.70 6.48
C ALA A 154 9.63 9.56 7.71
N LYS A 155 10.91 9.60 8.16
CA LYS A 155 11.34 10.44 9.28
C LYS A 155 11.04 11.92 9.06
N LYS A 156 11.31 12.46 7.86
CA LYS A 156 11.04 13.86 7.53
C LYS A 156 9.56 14.20 7.43
N MET A 157 8.74 13.24 7.02
CA MET A 157 7.28 13.40 6.96
C MET A 157 6.60 13.14 8.30
N GLY A 158 7.31 12.59 9.30
CA GLY A 158 6.70 12.18 10.56
C GLY A 158 5.78 10.96 10.40
N LEU A 159 6.13 10.05 9.49
CA LEU A 159 5.37 8.83 9.19
C LEU A 159 6.12 7.59 9.65
N ASP A 160 5.36 6.55 9.97
CA ASP A 160 5.91 5.21 10.12
C ASP A 160 6.31 4.62 8.76
N TYR A 161 7.22 3.65 8.77
CA TYR A 161 7.60 2.92 7.56
C TYR A 161 7.76 1.42 7.81
N ASP A 162 7.72 0.65 6.73
CA ASP A 162 8.11 -0.76 6.71
C ASP A 162 9.00 -1.05 5.52
N ILE A 163 9.85 -2.06 5.66
CA ILE A 163 10.56 -2.68 4.53
C ILE A 163 10.39 -4.19 4.68
N PRO A 164 9.50 -4.82 3.89
CA PRO A 164 9.20 -6.24 4.01
C PRO A 164 10.42 -7.15 3.82
N GLU A 165 10.38 -8.34 4.42
CA GLU A 165 11.31 -9.42 4.12
C GLU A 165 11.14 -9.80 2.63
N ASN A 166 12.22 -9.74 1.85
CA ASN A 166 12.25 -9.89 0.38
C ASN A 166 11.77 -8.67 -0.44
N ALA A 167 11.83 -7.45 0.12
CA ALA A 167 11.49 -6.22 -0.60
C ALA A 167 12.21 -6.09 -1.98
N GLU A 168 13.43 -6.62 -2.11
CA GLU A 168 14.24 -6.57 -3.32
C GLU A 168 13.70 -7.42 -4.49
N VAL A 169 12.93 -8.47 -4.21
CA VAL A 169 12.30 -9.36 -5.21
C VAL A 169 10.78 -9.24 -5.24
N ILE A 170 10.24 -8.18 -4.63
CA ILE A 170 8.79 -7.98 -4.47
C ILE A 170 8.04 -7.97 -5.80
N SER A 171 8.65 -7.51 -6.90
CA SER A 171 8.02 -7.56 -8.23
C SER A 171 7.80 -9.00 -8.71
N SER A 172 8.76 -9.89 -8.48
CA SER A 172 8.64 -11.31 -8.83
C SER A 172 7.59 -12.00 -7.96
N ILE A 173 7.57 -11.66 -6.65
CA ILE A 173 6.54 -12.11 -5.73
C ILE A 173 5.17 -11.62 -6.19
N GLY A 174 5.04 -10.34 -6.59
CA GLY A 174 3.80 -9.76 -7.07
C GLY A 174 3.25 -10.44 -8.32
N VAL A 175 4.12 -10.83 -9.26
CA VAL A 175 3.73 -11.62 -10.44
C VAL A 175 3.29 -13.03 -10.03
N ALA A 176 4.05 -13.70 -9.16
CA ALA A 176 3.70 -15.03 -8.68
C ALA A 176 2.41 -15.03 -7.84
N LEU A 177 2.14 -13.93 -7.13
CA LEU A 177 0.96 -13.70 -6.31
C LEU A 177 -0.16 -12.92 -7.03
N ALA A 178 -0.08 -12.71 -8.34
CA ALA A 178 -1.15 -12.06 -9.07
C ALA A 178 -2.44 -12.89 -8.96
N MET A 179 -3.57 -12.21 -8.81
CA MET A 179 -4.88 -12.85 -8.92
C MET A 179 -5.38 -12.68 -10.35
N VAL A 180 -6.08 -13.70 -10.85
CA VAL A 180 -6.85 -13.58 -12.08
C VAL A 180 -8.02 -12.67 -11.76
N ARG A 181 -8.20 -11.60 -12.55
CA ARG A 181 -9.29 -10.65 -12.39
C ARG A 181 -9.93 -10.41 -13.74
N ASP A 182 -11.20 -10.77 -13.85
CA ASP A 182 -12.04 -10.50 -15.02
C ASP A 182 -13.22 -9.61 -14.65
N VAL A 183 -13.62 -8.78 -15.59
CA VAL A 183 -14.68 -7.79 -15.42
C VAL A 183 -15.68 -7.93 -16.55
N VAL A 184 -16.95 -8.13 -16.19
CA VAL A 184 -18.07 -8.14 -17.13
C VAL A 184 -18.94 -6.93 -16.81
N GLU A 185 -19.17 -6.08 -17.79
CA GLU A 185 -19.96 -4.85 -17.64
C GLU A 185 -21.12 -4.83 -18.64
N ARG A 186 -22.31 -4.48 -18.16
CA ARG A 186 -23.51 -4.38 -18.98
C ARG A 186 -24.38 -3.22 -18.54
N VAL A 187 -25.00 -2.53 -19.50
CA VAL A 187 -26.04 -1.53 -19.20
C VAL A 187 -27.39 -2.24 -19.15
N ILE A 188 -27.97 -2.32 -17.96
CA ILE A 188 -29.24 -2.96 -17.64
C ILE A 188 -30.10 -1.92 -16.89
N PRO A 189 -31.05 -1.24 -17.57
CA PRO A 189 -31.97 -0.34 -16.89
C PRO A 189 -32.79 -1.09 -15.85
N ASN A 190 -32.69 -0.70 -14.57
CA ASN A 190 -33.36 -1.35 -13.42
C ASN A 190 -33.07 -2.87 -13.35
N PRO A 191 -31.83 -3.27 -13.01
CA PRO A 191 -31.43 -4.67 -13.04
C PRO A 191 -32.22 -5.52 -12.04
N SER A 192 -32.72 -6.67 -12.49
CA SER A 192 -33.35 -7.67 -11.62
C SER A 192 -32.31 -8.54 -10.91
N GLN A 193 -32.76 -9.31 -9.90
CA GLN A 193 -31.91 -10.33 -9.26
C GLN A 193 -31.35 -11.34 -10.26
N ASP A 194 -32.15 -11.77 -11.23
CA ASP A 194 -31.74 -12.76 -12.21
C ASP A 194 -30.70 -12.17 -13.18
N ASP A 195 -30.88 -10.92 -13.60
CA ASP A 195 -29.90 -10.21 -14.43
C ASP A 195 -28.53 -10.12 -13.76
N ILE A 196 -28.51 -9.81 -12.45
CA ILE A 196 -27.27 -9.71 -11.67
C ILE A 196 -26.66 -11.10 -11.46
N ARG A 197 -27.47 -12.11 -11.19
CA ARG A 197 -27.00 -13.49 -11.01
C ARG A 197 -26.37 -14.04 -12.29
N GLU A 198 -26.97 -13.77 -13.45
CA GLU A 198 -26.41 -14.15 -14.75
C GLU A 198 -25.08 -13.43 -15.03
N LEU A 199 -25.00 -12.12 -14.77
CA LEU A 199 -23.77 -11.35 -14.95
C LEU A 199 -22.66 -11.83 -14.00
N LYS A 200 -23.01 -12.15 -12.75
CA LYS A 200 -22.10 -12.72 -11.74
C LYS A 200 -21.55 -14.06 -12.24
N GLN A 201 -22.41 -14.95 -12.75
CA GLN A 201 -21.98 -16.25 -13.29
C GLN A 201 -21.08 -16.08 -14.51
N GLU A 202 -21.39 -15.17 -15.43
CA GLU A 202 -20.56 -14.89 -16.60
C GLU A 202 -19.16 -14.39 -16.20
N ALA A 203 -19.07 -13.54 -15.18
CA ALA A 203 -17.78 -13.10 -14.64
C ALA A 203 -16.99 -14.25 -14.01
N VAL A 204 -17.66 -15.14 -13.26
CA VAL A 204 -17.04 -16.38 -12.73
C VAL A 204 -16.48 -17.23 -13.87
N ASP A 205 -17.30 -17.52 -14.88
CA ASP A 205 -16.91 -18.38 -15.99
C ASP A 205 -15.74 -17.77 -16.77
N SER A 206 -15.74 -16.44 -16.97
CA SER A 206 -14.60 -15.72 -17.54
C SER A 206 -13.34 -15.93 -16.72
N ALA A 207 -13.40 -15.70 -15.40
CA ALA A 207 -12.24 -15.84 -14.53
C ALA A 207 -11.69 -17.29 -14.52
N ILE A 208 -12.56 -18.31 -14.54
CA ILE A 208 -12.16 -19.72 -14.68
C ILE A 208 -11.43 -19.94 -16.01
N ASN A 209 -11.99 -19.43 -17.12
CA ASN A 209 -11.37 -19.53 -18.45
C ASN A 209 -10.02 -18.81 -18.51
N SER A 210 -9.85 -17.75 -17.71
CA SER A 210 -8.59 -17.01 -17.53
C SER A 210 -7.61 -17.69 -16.57
N GLY A 211 -7.96 -18.85 -16.02
CA GLY A 211 -7.07 -19.70 -15.21
C GLY A 211 -7.24 -19.56 -13.69
N ALA A 212 -8.34 -18.98 -13.21
CA ALA A 212 -8.69 -18.97 -11.80
C ALA A 212 -9.16 -20.36 -11.34
N ALA A 213 -8.71 -20.78 -10.17
CA ALA A 213 -9.24 -21.96 -9.47
C ALA A 213 -10.69 -21.66 -9.02
N PRO A 214 -11.70 -22.46 -9.42
CA PRO A 214 -13.11 -22.15 -9.22
C PRO A 214 -13.51 -21.89 -7.75
N ASP A 215 -12.92 -22.63 -6.83
CA ASP A 215 -13.14 -22.53 -5.38
C ASP A 215 -12.57 -21.26 -4.74
N SER A 216 -11.67 -20.57 -5.45
CA SER A 216 -11.04 -19.33 -4.99
C SER A 216 -11.69 -18.04 -5.51
N ILE A 217 -12.70 -18.14 -6.38
CA ILE A 217 -13.27 -16.97 -7.06
C ILE A 217 -14.25 -16.24 -6.15
N GLU A 218 -14.03 -14.94 -5.99
CA GLU A 218 -14.93 -13.99 -5.35
C GLU A 218 -15.45 -13.02 -6.41
N VAL A 219 -16.73 -12.65 -6.34
CA VAL A 219 -17.31 -11.70 -7.29
C VAL A 219 -17.90 -10.52 -6.54
N HIS A 220 -17.46 -9.33 -6.90
CA HIS A 220 -18.03 -8.07 -6.45
C HIS A 220 -18.91 -7.48 -7.55
N VAL A 221 -20.08 -6.94 -7.21
CA VAL A 221 -21.01 -6.34 -8.17
C VAL A 221 -21.25 -4.88 -7.80
N GLU A 222 -20.96 -3.99 -8.74
CA GLU A 222 -21.25 -2.57 -8.66
C GLU A 222 -22.44 -2.23 -9.55
N ILE A 223 -23.39 -1.44 -9.04
CA ILE A 223 -24.55 -0.97 -9.81
C ILE A 223 -24.57 0.56 -9.76
N ASP A 224 -24.39 1.19 -10.92
CA ASP A 224 -24.58 2.61 -11.13
C ASP A 224 -26.03 2.86 -11.56
N SER A 225 -26.84 3.35 -10.62
CA SER A 225 -28.27 3.63 -10.83
C SER A 225 -28.53 4.81 -11.77
N GLN A 226 -27.56 5.72 -11.99
CA GLN A 226 -27.74 6.85 -12.90
C GLN A 226 -27.60 6.43 -14.35
N THR A 227 -26.63 5.55 -14.63
CA THR A 227 -26.36 5.06 -15.99
C THR A 227 -27.01 3.73 -16.29
N GLY A 228 -27.54 3.04 -15.27
CA GLY A 228 -28.04 1.67 -15.37
C GLY A 228 -26.93 0.66 -15.62
N LYS A 229 -25.68 0.99 -15.26
CA LYS A 229 -24.51 0.16 -15.55
C LYS A 229 -24.27 -0.81 -14.40
N VAL A 230 -24.19 -2.09 -14.71
CA VAL A 230 -23.86 -3.17 -13.76
C VAL A 230 -22.50 -3.73 -14.13
N THR A 231 -21.60 -3.78 -13.16
CA THR A 231 -20.22 -4.26 -13.33
C THR A 231 -20.00 -5.43 -12.36
N ALA A 232 -19.79 -6.63 -12.89
CA ALA A 232 -19.39 -7.81 -12.11
C ALA A 232 -17.87 -8.02 -12.25
N ILE A 233 -17.17 -8.05 -11.11
CA ILE A 233 -15.72 -8.17 -11.01
C ILE A 233 -15.40 -9.49 -10.33
N ALA A 234 -14.97 -10.50 -11.10
CA ALA A 234 -14.55 -11.78 -10.57
C ALA A 234 -13.03 -11.79 -10.33
N THR A 235 -12.61 -12.15 -9.13
CA THR A 235 -11.20 -12.24 -8.74
C THR A 235 -10.91 -13.60 -8.12
N GLY A 236 -9.89 -14.31 -8.60
CA GLY A 236 -9.52 -15.64 -8.12
C GLY A 236 -8.03 -15.91 -8.16
N SER A 237 -7.59 -16.92 -7.40
CA SER A 237 -6.20 -17.39 -7.40
C SER A 237 -5.98 -18.45 -8.49
N THR A 238 -4.74 -18.63 -8.95
CA THR A 238 -4.37 -19.75 -9.84
C THR A 238 -4.15 -21.03 -9.03
N GLU A 239 -4.26 -22.22 -9.63
CA GLU A 239 -4.13 -23.51 -8.90
C GLU A 239 -2.81 -23.66 -8.12
N VAL A 240 -1.69 -23.10 -8.62
CA VAL A 240 -0.38 -23.12 -7.96
C VAL A 240 -0.40 -22.42 -6.59
N LYS A 241 -1.36 -21.52 -6.37
CA LYS A 241 -1.55 -20.75 -5.13
C LYS A 241 -2.32 -21.48 -4.04
N SER A 242 -2.98 -22.60 -4.33
CA SER A 242 -3.83 -23.34 -3.37
C SER A 242 -3.04 -24.05 -2.26
N THR A 243 -1.71 -24.01 -2.30
CA THR A 243 -0.86 -24.56 -1.22
C THR A 243 -0.68 -23.50 -0.13
N ASP A 244 -1.54 -23.56 0.89
CA ASP A 244 -1.52 -22.64 2.04
C ASP A 244 -0.23 -22.83 2.87
N LEU A 245 0.79 -22.03 2.57
CA LEU A 245 2.12 -22.06 3.20
C LEU A 245 2.28 -21.04 4.34
N LEU A 246 1.19 -20.42 4.80
CA LEU A 246 1.24 -19.34 5.80
C LEU A 246 0.86 -19.83 7.19
N LYS A 247 1.67 -19.44 8.18
CA LYS A 247 1.35 -19.55 9.60
C LYS A 247 0.07 -18.75 9.87
N GLU A 248 -0.92 -19.37 10.51
CA GLU A 248 -2.12 -18.64 10.94
C GLU A 248 -1.78 -17.70 12.10
N CYS A 249 -2.25 -16.46 11.97
CA CYS A 249 -2.24 -15.43 13.00
C CYS A 249 -3.15 -15.85 14.15
N ASP A 250 -2.62 -15.82 15.37
CA ASP A 250 -3.43 -16.00 16.56
C ASP A 250 -4.10 -14.68 17.02
N GLU A 251 -4.96 -14.77 18.03
CA GLU A 251 -5.70 -13.61 18.56
C GLU A 251 -4.77 -12.55 19.18
N THR A 252 -3.64 -12.98 19.77
CA THR A 252 -2.65 -12.09 20.39
C THR A 252 -1.90 -11.32 19.31
N GLU A 253 -1.41 -12.03 18.30
CA GLU A 253 -0.76 -11.43 17.13
C GLU A 253 -1.71 -10.46 16.41
N ALA A 254 -2.98 -10.84 16.23
CA ALA A 254 -3.99 -9.99 15.60
C ALA A 254 -4.28 -8.74 16.44
N MET A 255 -4.33 -8.87 17.77
CA MET A 255 -4.51 -7.74 18.70
C MET A 255 -3.32 -6.78 18.65
N GLU A 256 -2.09 -7.29 18.58
CA GLU A 256 -0.89 -6.46 18.44
C GLU A 256 -0.90 -5.68 17.12
N LEU A 257 -1.29 -6.33 16.02
CA LEU A 257 -1.43 -5.69 14.71
C LEU A 257 -2.50 -4.59 14.73
N ALA A 258 -3.69 -4.89 15.26
CA ALA A 258 -4.77 -3.91 15.38
C ALA A 258 -4.37 -2.74 16.29
N THR A 259 -3.70 -3.01 17.42
CA THR A 259 -3.22 -1.97 18.35
C THR A 259 -2.19 -1.06 17.70
N ARG A 260 -1.23 -1.64 16.97
CA ARG A 260 -0.21 -0.88 16.25
C ARG A 260 -0.83 0.03 15.19
N ASP A 261 -1.78 -0.50 14.43
CA ASP A 261 -2.46 0.25 13.36
C ASP A 261 -3.40 1.34 13.88
N LEU A 262 -4.10 1.07 14.98
CA LEU A 262 -4.95 2.07 15.66
C LEU A 262 -4.13 3.24 16.22
N GLY A 263 -2.85 3.02 16.53
CA GLY A 263 -1.92 4.03 17.00
C GLY A 263 -2.06 4.33 18.50
N LYS A 264 -1.15 5.16 19.02
CA LYS A 264 -0.97 5.38 20.47
C LYS A 264 -2.15 6.09 21.15
N ASP A 265 -2.96 6.82 20.39
CA ASP A 265 -4.09 7.58 20.92
C ASP A 265 -5.36 6.74 21.06
N ALA A 266 -5.34 5.49 20.57
CA ALA A 266 -6.44 4.57 20.75
C ALA A 266 -6.45 4.00 22.16
N THR A 267 -7.63 3.99 22.78
CA THR A 267 -7.86 3.45 24.12
C THR A 267 -8.98 2.42 24.09
N ASN A 268 -9.11 1.62 25.16
CA ASN A 268 -10.15 0.58 25.28
C ASN A 268 -10.18 -0.42 24.12
N ILE A 269 -9.01 -0.74 23.56
CA ILE A 269 -8.90 -1.71 22.46
C ILE A 269 -9.37 -3.07 22.98
N ARG A 270 -10.34 -3.69 22.30
CA ARG A 270 -10.92 -4.98 22.69
C ARG A 270 -11.40 -5.78 21.48
N LEU A 271 -11.46 -7.10 21.63
CA LEU A 271 -12.11 -7.97 20.65
C LEU A 271 -13.64 -7.80 20.75
N ALA A 272 -14.27 -7.34 19.68
CA ALA A 272 -15.72 -7.18 19.58
C ALA A 272 -16.41 -8.45 19.03
N GLY A 273 -15.72 -9.20 18.18
CA GLY A 273 -16.19 -10.47 17.64
C GLY A 273 -15.08 -11.24 16.93
N LYS A 274 -15.29 -12.55 16.74
CA LYS A 274 -14.43 -13.38 15.90
C LYS A 274 -15.25 -14.46 15.21
N THR A 275 -14.80 -14.86 14.03
CA THR A 275 -15.21 -16.08 13.34
C THR A 275 -14.02 -17.04 13.25
N ASP A 276 -14.19 -18.17 12.59
CA ASP A 276 -13.07 -19.08 12.29
C ASP A 276 -11.98 -18.40 11.44
N LYS A 277 -12.31 -17.33 10.71
CA LYS A 277 -11.44 -16.71 9.71
C LYS A 277 -11.06 -15.25 10.01
N PHE A 278 -11.74 -14.59 10.95
CA PHE A 278 -11.55 -13.17 11.24
C PHE A 278 -11.56 -12.84 12.74
N PHE A 279 -10.79 -11.82 13.10
CA PHE A 279 -10.85 -11.12 14.38
C PHE A 279 -11.31 -9.68 14.15
N VAL A 280 -12.29 -9.21 14.92
CA VAL A 280 -12.81 -7.84 14.81
C VAL A 280 -12.54 -7.11 16.12
N PHE A 281 -11.76 -6.03 16.04
CA PHE A 281 -11.37 -5.21 17.19
C PHE A 281 -12.06 -3.85 17.13
N GLU A 282 -12.48 -3.37 18.29
CA GLU A 282 -13.01 -2.02 18.51
C GLU A 282 -12.07 -1.24 19.43
N ALA A 283 -11.97 0.07 19.21
CA ALA A 283 -11.23 0.97 20.08
C ALA A 283 -11.84 2.37 20.11
N THR A 284 -11.69 3.07 21.22
CA THR A 284 -12.02 4.49 21.32
C THR A 284 -10.85 5.31 20.79
N LYS A 285 -11.02 6.01 19.67
CA LYS A 285 -10.03 6.93 19.08
C LYS A 285 -10.71 8.23 18.67
N LYS A 286 -10.20 9.39 19.13
CA LYS A 286 -10.78 10.72 18.86
C LYS A 286 -12.31 10.78 19.14
N ASP A 287 -12.75 10.22 20.27
CA ASP A 287 -14.15 10.09 20.68
C ASP A 287 -15.07 9.28 19.74
N LYS A 288 -14.48 8.52 18.81
CA LYS A 288 -15.20 7.62 17.89
C LYS A 288 -14.84 6.15 18.15
N ASN A 289 -15.73 5.26 17.74
CA ASN A 289 -15.50 3.81 17.81
C ASN A 289 -14.79 3.34 16.53
N ALA A 290 -13.46 3.27 16.56
CA ALA A 290 -12.67 2.77 15.45
C ALA A 290 -12.72 1.24 15.40
N VAL A 291 -12.87 0.67 14.21
CA VAL A 291 -12.99 -0.78 14.00
C VAL A 291 -11.89 -1.29 13.09
N ARG A 292 -11.33 -2.46 13.41
CA ARG A 292 -10.37 -3.19 12.58
C ARG A 292 -10.83 -4.63 12.39
N ILE A 293 -10.85 -5.08 11.13
CA ILE A 293 -11.06 -6.49 10.80
C ILE A 293 -9.72 -7.07 10.39
N VAL A 294 -9.25 -8.09 11.11
CA VAL A 294 -7.98 -8.78 10.85
C VAL A 294 -8.28 -10.22 10.44
N ASP A 295 -7.73 -10.68 9.32
CA ASP A 295 -7.87 -12.06 8.90
C ASP A 295 -6.91 -13.01 9.63
N LYS A 296 -7.15 -14.31 9.53
CA LYS A 296 -6.26 -15.36 10.07
C LYS A 296 -4.87 -15.38 9.45
N LYS A 297 -4.58 -14.56 8.43
CA LYS A 297 -3.25 -14.41 7.84
C LYS A 297 -2.52 -13.17 8.37
N GLY A 298 -3.14 -12.41 9.27
CA GLY A 298 -2.57 -11.21 9.88
C GLY A 298 -2.73 -9.95 9.03
N PHE A 299 -3.60 -9.96 8.01
CA PHE A 299 -3.89 -8.75 7.24
C PHE A 299 -5.07 -7.99 7.83
N ILE A 300 -4.91 -6.68 7.97
CA ILE A 300 -6.00 -5.76 8.29
C ILE A 300 -6.83 -5.57 7.01
N LYS A 301 -8.01 -6.18 6.96
CA LYS A 301 -8.93 -6.15 5.81
C LYS A 301 -9.74 -4.87 5.73
N VAL A 302 -10.14 -4.33 6.88
CA VAL A 302 -11.02 -3.17 6.99
C VAL A 302 -10.53 -2.26 8.10
N GLN A 303 -10.52 -0.95 7.80
CA GLN A 303 -10.16 0.11 8.73
C GLN A 303 -11.28 1.16 8.77
N CYS A 304 -12.14 1.10 9.79
CA CYS A 304 -13.17 2.12 9.99
C CYS A 304 -12.71 3.10 11.07
N SER A 305 -12.80 4.40 10.79
CA SER A 305 -12.54 5.46 11.80
C SER A 305 -13.71 5.65 12.76
N SER A 306 -14.91 5.24 12.34
CA SER A 306 -16.14 5.22 13.14
C SER A 306 -17.02 4.09 12.64
N GLY A 307 -17.33 3.12 13.48
CA GLY A 307 -18.22 2.05 13.10
C GLY A 307 -18.86 1.33 14.28
N SER A 308 -19.81 0.46 13.98
CA SER A 308 -20.54 -0.36 14.96
C SER A 308 -20.47 -1.82 14.56
N VAL A 309 -20.05 -2.67 15.50
CA VAL A 309 -19.95 -4.13 15.29
C VAL A 309 -21.21 -4.82 15.83
N ARG A 310 -21.78 -5.72 15.02
CA ARG A 310 -22.89 -6.62 15.41
C ARG A 310 -22.59 -8.05 14.99
N ARG A 311 -23.10 -9.01 15.75
CA ARG A 311 -23.04 -10.44 15.43
C ARG A 311 -24.45 -10.96 15.34
N CYS A 312 -24.75 -11.69 14.28
CA CYS A 312 -26.04 -12.36 14.13
C CYS A 312 -25.88 -13.62 13.29
N LYS A 313 -26.97 -14.37 13.18
CA LYS A 313 -27.08 -15.46 12.23
C LYS A 313 -27.41 -14.90 10.84
N VAL A 314 -27.07 -15.64 9.79
CA VAL A 314 -27.51 -15.33 8.43
C VAL A 314 -29.02 -15.13 8.37
N ALA A 315 -29.84 -15.96 9.02
CA ALA A 315 -31.29 -15.82 8.99
C ALA A 315 -31.82 -14.46 9.50
N ASP A 316 -31.06 -13.79 10.36
CA ASP A 316 -31.46 -12.54 11.02
C ASP A 316 -30.86 -11.29 10.36
N TYR A 317 -30.15 -11.44 9.23
CA TYR A 317 -29.35 -10.34 8.68
C TYR A 317 -30.15 -9.08 8.34
N LYS A 318 -31.35 -9.25 7.75
CA LYS A 318 -32.19 -8.13 7.31
C LYS A 318 -32.56 -7.23 8.47
N GLN A 319 -32.94 -7.82 9.60
CA GLN A 319 -33.28 -7.06 10.80
C GLN A 319 -32.07 -6.23 11.30
N VAL A 320 -30.89 -6.83 11.36
CA VAL A 320 -29.67 -6.14 11.83
C VAL A 320 -29.28 -5.00 10.90
N VAL A 321 -29.40 -5.21 9.59
CA VAL A 321 -29.11 -4.19 8.58
C VAL A 321 -30.11 -3.03 8.68
N GLU A 322 -31.40 -3.30 8.85
CA GLU A 322 -32.43 -2.28 9.12
C GLU A 322 -32.13 -1.45 10.37
N GLU A 323 -31.79 -2.11 11.47
CA GLU A 323 -31.44 -1.44 12.73
C GLU A 323 -30.22 -0.52 12.56
N LEU A 324 -29.15 -1.02 11.94
CA LEU A 324 -27.93 -0.25 11.71
C LEU A 324 -28.13 0.89 10.69
N TRP A 325 -28.97 0.69 9.68
CA TRP A 325 -29.29 1.70 8.65
C TRP A 325 -29.87 2.98 9.25
N GLU A 326 -30.70 2.83 10.28
CA GLU A 326 -31.28 3.95 11.02
C GLU A 326 -30.37 4.43 12.15
N GLU A 327 -29.77 3.53 12.94
CA GLU A 327 -28.91 3.90 14.07
C GLU A 327 -27.67 4.69 13.66
N GLN A 328 -27.09 4.36 12.50
CA GLN A 328 -25.85 4.97 12.04
C GLN A 328 -26.08 6.12 11.06
N ALA A 329 -27.32 6.48 10.71
CA ALA A 329 -27.55 7.56 9.74
C ALA A 329 -27.04 8.92 10.27
N GLU A 330 -26.14 9.57 9.52
CA GLU A 330 -25.67 10.92 9.83
C GLU A 330 -26.46 11.96 9.03
N PHE A 331 -27.24 12.78 9.74
CA PHE A 331 -28.01 13.86 9.13
C PHE A 331 -27.15 15.13 8.99
N LYS A 332 -26.85 15.50 7.75
CA LYS A 332 -26.26 16.79 7.37
C LYS A 332 -27.35 17.73 6.86
N THR A 333 -27.06 19.03 6.80
CA THR A 333 -28.03 20.09 6.45
C THR A 333 -28.80 19.81 5.16
N ASP A 334 -28.15 19.20 4.16
CA ASP A 334 -28.72 18.94 2.83
C ASP A 334 -28.66 17.45 2.40
N SER A 335 -28.21 16.54 3.27
CA SER A 335 -28.09 15.11 2.93
C SER A 335 -28.13 14.19 4.14
N VAL A 336 -28.53 12.94 3.92
CA VAL A 336 -28.40 11.86 4.90
C VAL A 336 -27.28 10.95 4.41
N ILE A 337 -26.27 10.76 5.25
CA ILE A 337 -25.21 9.77 5.00
C ILE A 337 -25.66 8.47 5.65
N ARG A 338 -25.79 7.43 4.84
CA ARG A 338 -26.13 6.08 5.28
C ARG A 338 -24.84 5.27 5.47
N PRO A 339 -24.84 4.25 6.34
CA PRO A 339 -23.65 3.46 6.59
C PRO A 339 -23.32 2.54 5.41
N ASP A 340 -22.02 2.34 5.17
CA ASP A 340 -21.49 1.20 4.42
C ASP A 340 -21.41 -0.01 5.34
N TYR A 341 -21.58 -1.22 4.80
CA TYR A 341 -21.52 -2.47 5.54
C TYR A 341 -20.33 -3.32 5.12
N PHE A 342 -19.56 -3.80 6.09
CA PHE A 342 -18.57 -4.86 5.90
C PHE A 342 -19.07 -6.13 6.61
N VAL A 343 -19.22 -7.22 5.87
CA VAL A 343 -19.77 -8.47 6.40
C VAL A 343 -18.73 -9.57 6.32
N CYS A 344 -18.39 -10.15 7.47
CA CYS A 344 -17.52 -11.31 7.56
C CYS A 344 -18.37 -12.60 7.57
N TYR A 345 -18.22 -13.42 6.53
CA TYR A 345 -18.91 -14.71 6.39
C TYR A 345 -18.01 -15.74 5.71
N GLY A 346 -17.99 -16.98 6.23
CA GLY A 346 -16.98 -17.97 5.83
C GLY A 346 -15.55 -17.39 5.82
N PRO A 347 -14.78 -17.55 4.73
CA PRO A 347 -13.45 -16.96 4.57
C PRO A 347 -13.44 -15.56 3.94
N ARG A 348 -14.59 -14.90 3.78
CA ARG A 348 -14.73 -13.63 3.04
C ARG A 348 -15.08 -12.45 3.92
N VAL A 349 -14.65 -11.26 3.50
CA VAL A 349 -15.19 -9.97 3.95
C VAL A 349 -15.66 -9.22 2.72
N SER A 350 -16.96 -8.96 2.65
CA SER A 350 -17.55 -8.20 1.54
C SER A 350 -18.01 -6.84 2.01
N ASP A 351 -17.83 -5.83 1.16
CA ASP A 351 -18.35 -4.49 1.34
C ASP A 351 -19.65 -4.30 0.57
N TYR A 352 -20.62 -3.66 1.21
CA TYR A 352 -21.90 -3.32 0.61
C TYR A 352 -22.17 -1.84 0.85
N SER A 353 -22.16 -1.08 -0.24
CA SER A 353 -22.46 0.35 -0.26
C SER A 353 -23.55 0.61 -1.29
N ALA A 354 -24.60 1.30 -0.88
CA ALA A 354 -25.68 1.72 -1.76
C ALA A 354 -26.44 2.90 -1.13
N VAL A 355 -27.16 3.65 -1.99
CA VAL A 355 -27.93 4.84 -1.58
C VAL A 355 -29.23 4.45 -0.88
N ASP A 356 -29.79 3.29 -1.20
CA ASP A 356 -31.03 2.78 -0.63
C ASP A 356 -30.87 1.36 -0.07
N LEU A 357 -31.76 1.03 0.85
CA LEU A 357 -31.76 -0.22 1.60
C LEU A 357 -32.18 -1.41 0.73
N GLU A 358 -33.03 -1.21 -0.28
CA GLU A 358 -33.45 -2.27 -1.18
C GLU A 358 -32.28 -2.79 -2.01
N GLN A 359 -31.41 -1.90 -2.47
CA GLN A 359 -30.18 -2.24 -3.17
C GLN A 359 -29.17 -2.94 -2.24
N ILE A 360 -29.05 -2.52 -0.98
CA ILE A 360 -28.24 -3.25 0.02
C ILE A 360 -28.75 -4.68 0.17
N TYR A 361 -30.06 -4.87 0.32
CA TYR A 361 -30.65 -6.21 0.39
C TYR A 361 -30.40 -7.03 -0.84
N LEU A 362 -30.56 -6.43 -2.02
CA LEU A 362 -30.28 -7.08 -3.29
C LEU A 362 -28.85 -7.63 -3.33
N LEU A 363 -27.86 -6.82 -2.95
CA LEU A 363 -26.45 -7.21 -2.96
C LEU A 363 -26.13 -8.27 -1.90
N MET A 364 -26.63 -8.12 -0.68
CA MET A 364 -26.41 -9.07 0.41
C MET A 364 -27.07 -10.43 0.13
N ASP A 365 -28.27 -10.44 -0.45
CA ASP A 365 -29.01 -11.68 -0.76
C ASP A 365 -28.27 -12.54 -1.80
N LEU A 366 -27.50 -11.92 -2.70
CA LEU A 366 -26.67 -12.63 -3.68
C LEU A 366 -25.50 -13.41 -3.07
N ASP A 367 -25.10 -13.08 -1.85
CA ASP A 367 -23.99 -13.73 -1.14
C ASP A 367 -24.44 -14.55 0.08
N LEU A 368 -25.52 -14.11 0.74
CA LEU A 368 -26.04 -14.70 1.97
C LEU A 368 -27.27 -15.58 1.74
N GLY A 369 -28.01 -15.41 0.64
CA GLY A 369 -29.30 -16.06 0.41
C GLY A 369 -29.24 -17.59 0.32
N ASP A 370 -28.14 -18.13 -0.20
CA ASP A 370 -27.92 -19.59 -0.34
C ASP A 370 -27.12 -20.20 0.84
N ARG A 371 -26.77 -19.40 1.86
CA ARG A 371 -25.98 -19.87 3.00
C ARG A 371 -26.87 -20.52 4.08
N ASP A 372 -26.24 -21.28 4.98
CA ASP A 372 -26.95 -21.83 6.14
C ASP A 372 -27.45 -20.68 7.03
N GLY A 373 -28.77 -20.60 7.22
CA GLY A 373 -29.39 -19.60 8.07
C GLY A 373 -28.89 -19.59 9.51
N ASN A 374 -28.26 -20.67 10.00
CA ASN A 374 -27.65 -20.73 11.33
C ASN A 374 -26.17 -20.32 11.38
N GLU A 375 -25.52 -20.05 10.24
CA GLU A 375 -24.14 -19.58 10.21
C GLU A 375 -24.04 -18.23 10.94
N GLU A 376 -23.07 -18.10 11.85
CA GLU A 376 -22.78 -16.84 12.53
C GLU A 376 -21.89 -15.95 11.65
N ILE A 377 -22.29 -14.70 11.53
CA ILE A 377 -21.61 -13.68 10.72
C ILE A 377 -21.42 -12.40 11.53
N ILE A 378 -20.45 -11.57 11.11
CA ILE A 378 -20.14 -10.30 11.77
C ILE A 378 -20.41 -9.15 10.81
N TYR A 379 -21.18 -8.17 11.27
CA TYR A 379 -21.45 -6.91 10.59
C TYR A 379 -20.63 -5.80 11.20
N VAL A 380 -19.98 -5.02 10.34
CA VAL A 380 -19.42 -3.73 10.71
C VAL A 380 -20.10 -2.68 9.83
N SER A 381 -20.79 -1.73 10.45
CA SER A 381 -21.31 -0.55 9.76
C SER A 381 -20.37 0.64 9.98
N SER A 382 -20.18 1.48 8.96
CA SER A 382 -19.32 2.67 9.02
C SER A 382 -19.93 3.83 8.24
N THR A 383 -19.98 5.03 8.81
CA THR A 383 -20.47 6.27 8.14
C THR A 383 -19.38 7.16 7.56
N ILE A 384 -18.15 6.65 7.52
CA ILE A 384 -17.03 7.37 6.93
C ILE A 384 -16.37 6.41 5.95
N SER A 385 -16.58 6.68 4.68
CA SER A 385 -15.90 6.00 3.59
C SER A 385 -14.37 6.21 3.72
N VAL A 386 -13.68 5.14 3.35
CA VAL A 386 -12.23 4.95 3.24
C VAL A 386 -11.53 6.09 2.52
#